data_AF-R5N4P7-F1
#
_entry.id   AF-R5N4P7-F1
#
_cell.length_a   1.000
_cell.length_b   1.000
_cell.length_c   1.000
_cell.angle_alpha   90.00
_cell.angle_beta   90.00
_cell.angle_gamma   90.00
#
_symmetry.space_group_name_H-M   'P 1'
#
loop_
_entity.id
_entity.type
_entity.pdbx_description
1 polymer ?
#
loop_
_entity_poly.entity_id
_entity_poly.type
_entity_poly.pdbx_seq_one_letter_code
_entity_poly.pdbx_strand_id
1 'polypeptide(L)'
;MKKLTDIKGIIFDYGGTLDTNSRHWAEVLWEKYEECHIPVSKADFREAYVHGERTLACVPLVKPTYNFHDVLRIKTKIQLEFLVEHGKLDQANVMNYAEEVADRCYRYVLDVLIKTRPVVQKLTEKYKLVLVSNFYGNIQSVLKDFCLYDFFSEIIESSAVGVRKPDPAIYRLGVEAMGFSPENVLVVGDSFSKDIIPAKAIGCKVAWLKGEGWGNEEIDESLPDIIITDLICLLHYL
;
A
#
# COMPACT_ATOMS: atom_id res chain seq x y z
N MET A 1 10.79 20.32 16.26
CA MET A 1 9.87 19.19 16.00
C MET A 1 9.81 18.33 17.26
N LYS A 2 8.63 17.88 17.68
CA LYS A 2 8.48 17.03 18.87
C LYS A 2 8.85 15.60 18.50
N LYS A 3 9.95 15.07 19.04
CA LYS A 3 10.32 13.66 18.85
C LYS A 3 9.38 12.76 19.65
N LEU A 4 9.07 11.58 19.11
CA LEU A 4 8.32 10.56 19.84
C LEU A 4 9.32 9.65 20.57
N THR A 5 9.47 9.84 21.89
CA THR A 5 10.50 9.13 22.68
C THR A 5 10.04 7.77 23.19
N ASP A 6 8.73 7.54 23.29
CA ASP A 6 8.17 6.38 23.99
C ASP A 6 7.72 5.25 23.03
N ILE A 7 8.09 5.36 21.76
CA ILE A 7 7.77 4.37 20.72
C ILE A 7 8.71 3.17 20.87
N LYS A 8 8.13 1.97 20.82
CA LYS A 8 8.83 0.68 20.89
C LYS A 8 8.64 -0.15 19.63
N GLY A 9 7.50 0.02 18.96
CA GLY A 9 7.18 -0.69 17.72
C GLY A 9 6.58 0.22 16.66
N ILE A 10 6.76 -0.16 15.40
CA ILE A 10 6.21 0.56 14.25
C ILE A 10 5.43 -0.42 13.37
N ILE A 11 4.17 -0.12 13.13
CA ILE A 11 3.33 -0.81 12.15
C ILE A 11 3.40 -0.01 10.85
N PHE A 12 3.77 -0.67 9.76
CA PHE A 12 3.72 -0.08 8.42
C PHE A 12 2.51 -0.61 7.65
N ASP A 13 1.84 0.27 6.91
CA ASP A 13 1.15 -0.12 5.70
C ASP A 13 2.15 -0.46 4.57
N TYR A 14 1.70 -1.20 3.56
CA TYR A 14 2.51 -1.50 2.38
C TYR A 14 2.23 -0.54 1.21
N GLY A 15 1.02 -0.58 0.68
CA GLY A 15 0.65 0.00 -0.62
C GLY A 15 0.31 1.47 -0.53
N GLY A 16 1.08 2.34 -1.18
CA GLY A 16 1.00 3.80 -0.95
C GLY A 16 2.09 4.29 0.01
N THR A 17 2.67 3.37 0.78
CA THR A 17 3.58 3.68 1.90
C THR A 17 5.02 3.26 1.59
N LEU A 18 5.29 1.96 1.50
CA LEU A 18 6.64 1.42 1.29
C LEU A 18 7.00 1.28 -0.18
N ASP A 19 6.02 0.89 -1.00
CA ASP A 19 6.20 0.55 -2.41
C ASP A 19 6.14 1.74 -3.36
N THR A 20 5.37 2.79 -3.02
CA THR A 20 5.19 3.97 -3.88
C THR A 20 5.51 5.31 -3.18
N ASN A 21 5.79 5.30 -1.87
CA ASN A 21 6.21 6.46 -1.07
C ASN A 21 5.31 7.69 -1.25
N SER A 22 4.12 7.66 -0.66
CA SER A 22 3.09 8.73 -0.65
C SER A 22 2.22 8.83 -1.92
N ARG A 23 2.32 7.89 -2.86
CA ARG A 23 1.50 7.89 -4.07
C ARG A 23 0.50 6.74 -4.09
N HIS A 24 -0.78 7.06 -4.11
CA HIS A 24 -1.81 6.05 -4.21
C HIS A 24 -1.71 5.27 -5.54
N TRP A 25 -1.93 3.96 -5.47
CA TRP A 25 -1.75 3.05 -6.60
C TRP A 25 -2.54 3.40 -7.86
N ALA A 26 -3.68 4.05 -7.71
CA ALA A 26 -4.47 4.48 -8.86
C ALA A 26 -3.79 5.57 -9.68
N GLU A 27 -3.09 6.50 -9.03
CA GLU A 27 -2.37 7.58 -9.73
C GLU A 27 -1.08 7.03 -10.36
N VAL A 28 -0.39 6.11 -9.68
CA VAL A 28 0.75 5.37 -10.25
C VAL A 28 0.35 4.59 -11.51
N LEU A 29 -0.74 3.81 -11.44
CA LEU A 29 -1.23 3.05 -12.59
C LEU A 29 -1.70 3.97 -13.72
N TRP A 30 -2.42 5.05 -13.40
CA TRP A 30 -2.87 6.00 -14.42
C TRP A 30 -1.68 6.60 -15.20
N GLU A 31 -0.63 7.02 -14.50
CA GLU A 31 0.59 7.51 -15.16
C GLU A 31 1.17 6.47 -16.12
N LYS A 32 1.12 5.17 -15.78
CA LYS A 32 1.64 4.11 -16.66
C LYS A 32 0.71 3.81 -17.83
N TYR A 33 -0.60 4.00 -17.67
CA TYR A 33 -1.54 4.01 -18.80
C TYR A 33 -1.20 5.13 -19.78
N GLU A 34 -0.88 6.33 -19.29
CA GLU A 34 -0.49 7.47 -20.13
C GLU A 34 0.85 7.23 -20.86
N GLU A 35 1.86 6.70 -20.15
CA GLU A 35 3.16 6.33 -20.74
C GLU A 35 3.06 5.24 -21.81
N CYS A 36 2.13 4.28 -21.65
CA CYS A 36 1.84 3.24 -22.64
C CYS A 36 0.90 3.72 -23.74
N HIS A 37 0.47 4.99 -23.71
CA HIS A 37 -0.44 5.60 -24.69
C HIS A 37 -1.73 4.78 -24.89
N ILE A 38 -2.28 4.23 -23.80
CA ILE A 38 -3.53 3.47 -23.85
C ILE A 38 -4.67 4.46 -24.15
N PRO A 39 -5.49 4.25 -25.19
CA PRO A 39 -6.42 5.24 -25.71
C PRO A 39 -7.73 5.31 -24.91
N VAL A 40 -7.64 5.61 -23.61
CA VAL A 40 -8.79 5.73 -22.70
C VAL A 40 -8.72 7.02 -21.89
N SER A 41 -9.87 7.51 -21.41
CA SER A 41 -9.89 8.67 -20.52
C SER A 41 -9.55 8.28 -19.08
N LYS A 42 -9.12 9.25 -18.27
CA LYS A 42 -8.90 9.04 -16.82
C LYS A 42 -10.18 8.61 -16.09
N ALA A 43 -11.35 9.04 -16.57
CA ALA A 43 -12.63 8.65 -16.00
C ALA A 43 -12.91 7.15 -16.26
N ASP A 44 -12.73 6.69 -17.50
CA ASP A 44 -12.90 5.28 -17.86
C ASP A 44 -11.89 4.41 -17.09
N PHE A 45 -10.63 4.84 -17.00
CA PHE A 45 -9.62 4.16 -16.17
C PHE A 45 -10.04 4.05 -14.71
N ARG A 46 -10.61 5.11 -14.11
CA ARG A 46 -11.03 5.07 -12.71
C ARG A 46 -12.12 4.03 -12.47
N GLU A 47 -13.08 3.91 -13.38
CA GLU A 47 -14.09 2.86 -13.32
C GLU A 47 -13.46 1.47 -13.40
N ALA A 48 -12.54 1.28 -14.35
CA ALA A 48 -11.78 0.03 -14.51
C ALA A 48 -10.95 -0.31 -13.26
N TYR A 49 -10.25 0.67 -12.69
CA TYR A 49 -9.44 0.51 -11.47
C TYR A 49 -10.30 0.03 -10.30
N VAL A 50 -11.46 0.67 -10.07
CA VAL A 50 -12.40 0.27 -9.02
C VAL A 50 -12.94 -1.14 -9.28
N HIS A 51 -13.24 -1.47 -10.53
CA HIS A 51 -13.63 -2.83 -10.91
C HIS A 51 -12.53 -3.84 -10.57
N GLY A 52 -11.28 -3.59 -10.98
CA GLY A 52 -10.13 -4.46 -10.71
C GLY A 52 -9.89 -4.69 -9.22
N GLU A 53 -9.92 -3.64 -8.40
CA GLU A 53 -9.77 -3.75 -6.94
C GLU A 53 -10.87 -4.60 -6.30
N ARG A 54 -12.12 -4.41 -6.73
CA ARG A 54 -13.26 -5.21 -6.23
C ARG A 54 -13.15 -6.67 -6.66
N THR A 55 -12.78 -6.92 -7.92
CA THR A 55 -12.62 -8.27 -8.46
C THR A 55 -11.53 -9.03 -7.70
N LEU A 56 -10.36 -8.41 -7.48
CA LEU A 56 -9.28 -9.03 -6.72
C LEU A 56 -9.60 -9.21 -5.22
N ALA A 57 -10.47 -8.36 -4.66
CA ALA A 57 -10.93 -8.52 -3.29
C ALA A 57 -11.94 -9.67 -3.11
N CYS A 58 -12.68 -10.03 -4.15
CA CYS A 58 -13.78 -11.01 -4.07
C CYS A 58 -13.45 -12.35 -4.73
N VAL A 59 -12.53 -12.38 -5.69
CA VAL A 59 -12.20 -13.56 -6.49
C VAL A 59 -10.75 -13.97 -6.21
N PRO A 60 -10.48 -15.22 -5.81
CA PRO A 60 -9.13 -15.68 -5.46
C PRO A 60 -8.27 -15.93 -6.70
N LEU A 61 -7.97 -14.87 -7.45
CA LEU A 61 -7.16 -14.91 -8.67
C LEU A 61 -5.64 -14.90 -8.39
N VAL A 62 -5.26 -14.39 -7.21
CA VAL A 62 -3.86 -14.29 -6.78
C VAL A 62 -3.49 -15.53 -5.96
N LYS A 63 -2.41 -16.20 -6.35
CA LYS A 63 -1.88 -17.34 -5.59
C LYS A 63 -0.86 -16.86 -4.55
N PRO A 64 -0.73 -17.52 -3.39
CA PRO A 64 0.23 -17.13 -2.36
C PRO A 64 1.69 -17.07 -2.83
N THR A 65 2.05 -17.82 -3.89
CA THR A 65 3.41 -17.85 -4.47
C THR A 65 3.66 -16.76 -5.50
N TYR A 66 2.64 -16.00 -5.91
CA TYR A 66 2.80 -14.95 -6.92
C TYR A 66 3.55 -13.77 -6.33
N ASN A 67 4.46 -13.22 -7.13
CA ASN A 67 5.18 -12.02 -6.75
C ASN A 67 4.39 -10.75 -7.11
N PHE A 68 4.99 -9.58 -6.94
CA PHE A 68 4.25 -8.34 -7.18
C PHE A 68 3.98 -8.08 -8.66
N HIS A 69 4.91 -8.48 -9.52
CA HIS A 69 4.77 -8.37 -10.96
C HIS A 69 3.58 -9.18 -11.47
N ASP A 70 3.43 -10.42 -10.99
CA ASP A 70 2.27 -11.27 -11.31
C ASP A 70 0.95 -10.62 -10.91
N VAL A 71 0.88 -10.01 -9.72
CA VAL A 71 -0.31 -9.27 -9.27
C VAL A 71 -0.62 -8.09 -10.18
N LEU A 72 0.40 -7.31 -10.57
CA LEU A 72 0.24 -6.18 -11.47
C LEU A 72 -0.26 -6.64 -12.86
N ARG A 73 0.27 -7.73 -13.41
CA ARG A 73 -0.22 -8.31 -14.69
C ARG A 73 -1.70 -8.67 -14.60
N ILE A 74 -2.09 -9.41 -13.56
CA ILE A 74 -3.50 -9.83 -13.36
C ILE A 74 -4.39 -8.61 -13.20
N LYS A 75 -4.00 -7.67 -12.34
CA LYS A 75 -4.75 -6.46 -12.04
C LYS A 75 -4.98 -5.61 -13.29
N THR A 76 -3.92 -5.32 -14.04
CA THR A 76 -4.03 -4.51 -15.26
C THR A 76 -4.83 -5.24 -16.33
N LYS A 77 -4.66 -6.55 -16.48
CA LYS A 77 -5.46 -7.34 -17.41
C LYS A 77 -6.96 -7.22 -17.12
N ILE A 78 -7.39 -7.39 -15.87
CA ILE A 78 -8.79 -7.24 -15.46
C ILE A 78 -9.32 -5.85 -15.80
N GLN A 79 -8.54 -4.80 -15.56
CA GLN A 79 -8.92 -3.42 -15.86
C GLN A 79 -9.11 -3.21 -17.38
N LEU A 80 -8.19 -3.73 -18.20
CA LEU A 80 -8.26 -3.59 -19.65
C LEU A 80 -9.39 -4.43 -20.25
N GLU A 81 -9.62 -5.65 -19.75
CA GLU A 81 -10.77 -6.48 -20.16
C GLU A 81 -12.10 -5.78 -19.84
N PHE A 82 -12.22 -5.18 -18.65
CA PHE A 82 -13.39 -4.35 -18.30
C PHE A 82 -13.60 -3.21 -19.31
N LEU A 83 -12.53 -2.52 -19.71
CA LEU A 83 -12.61 -1.42 -20.69
C LEU A 83 -13.07 -1.93 -22.06
N VAL A 84 -12.63 -3.10 -22.50
CA VAL A 84 -13.09 -3.70 -23.75
C VAL A 84 -14.56 -4.09 -23.67
N GLU A 85 -14.98 -4.74 -22.59
CA GLU A 85 -16.37 -5.14 -22.37
C GLU A 85 -17.34 -3.95 -22.42
N HIS A 86 -16.88 -2.76 -22.05
CA HIS A 86 -17.66 -1.52 -22.06
C HIS A 86 -17.45 -0.68 -23.34
N GLY A 87 -16.78 -1.23 -24.35
CA GLY A 87 -16.53 -0.56 -25.64
C GLY A 87 -15.63 0.68 -25.54
N LYS A 88 -14.80 0.76 -24.49
CA LYS A 88 -13.87 1.87 -24.24
C LYS A 88 -12.47 1.61 -24.80
N LEU A 89 -12.14 0.34 -25.07
CA LEU A 89 -10.85 -0.08 -25.60
C LEU A 89 -11.05 -1.20 -26.62
N ASP A 90 -10.14 -1.32 -27.60
CA ASP A 90 -10.10 -2.43 -28.55
C ASP A 90 -9.37 -3.66 -27.95
N GLN A 91 -9.87 -4.86 -28.24
CA GLN A 91 -9.36 -6.14 -27.75
C GLN A 91 -7.92 -6.42 -28.22
N ALA A 92 -7.52 -5.91 -29.39
CA ALA A 92 -6.30 -6.32 -30.09
C ALA A 92 -5.02 -6.19 -29.24
N ASN A 93 -4.97 -5.22 -28.32
CA ASN A 93 -3.74 -4.87 -27.58
C ASN A 93 -3.79 -5.16 -26.07
N VAL A 94 -4.88 -5.75 -25.56
CA VAL A 94 -5.09 -5.94 -24.10
C VAL A 94 -3.91 -6.63 -23.42
N MET A 95 -3.43 -7.75 -23.97
CA MET A 95 -2.35 -8.51 -23.36
C MET A 95 -1.02 -7.75 -23.40
N ASN A 96 -0.73 -7.03 -24.48
CA ASN A 96 0.51 -6.24 -24.58
C ASN A 96 0.49 -5.06 -23.60
N TYR A 97 -0.63 -4.34 -23.52
CA TYR A 97 -0.80 -3.25 -22.56
C TYR A 97 -0.73 -3.74 -21.12
N ALA A 98 -1.35 -4.88 -20.80
CA ALA A 98 -1.30 -5.45 -19.46
C ALA A 98 0.15 -5.72 -19.02
N GLU A 99 0.95 -6.30 -19.92
CA GLU A 99 2.36 -6.61 -19.68
C GLU A 99 3.20 -5.34 -19.52
N GLU A 100 3.10 -4.39 -20.45
CA GLU A 100 3.91 -3.17 -20.43
C GLU A 100 3.63 -2.29 -19.21
N VAL A 101 2.36 -2.13 -18.84
CA VAL A 101 1.97 -1.37 -17.65
C VAL A 101 2.47 -2.08 -16.39
N ALA A 102 2.33 -3.40 -16.29
CA ALA A 102 2.84 -4.16 -15.15
C ALA A 102 4.36 -4.03 -15.03
N ASP A 103 5.11 -4.15 -16.13
CA ASP A 103 6.56 -3.95 -16.19
C ASP A 103 6.99 -2.56 -15.71
N ARG A 104 6.26 -1.52 -16.12
CA ARG A 104 6.54 -0.13 -15.73
C ARG A 104 6.23 0.11 -14.26
N CYS A 105 5.09 -0.39 -13.77
CA CYS A 105 4.73 -0.30 -12.36
C CYS A 105 5.74 -1.05 -11.47
N TYR A 106 6.16 -2.24 -11.87
CA TYR A 106 7.13 -3.02 -11.11
C TYR A 106 8.50 -2.33 -11.05
N ARG A 107 9.00 -1.80 -12.18
CA ARG A 107 10.23 -0.99 -12.21
C ARG A 107 10.13 0.26 -11.34
N TYR A 108 8.99 0.95 -11.40
CA TYR A 108 8.74 2.10 -10.54
C TYR A 108 8.86 1.75 -9.05
N VAL A 109 8.31 0.62 -8.61
CA VAL A 109 8.44 0.15 -7.22
C VAL A 109 9.91 -0.14 -6.88
N LEU A 110 10.66 -0.81 -7.77
CA LEU A 110 12.09 -1.04 -7.55
C LEU A 110 12.86 0.27 -7.34
N ASP A 111 12.56 1.31 -8.12
CA ASP A 111 13.20 2.63 -7.98
C ASP A 111 12.83 3.31 -6.66
N VAL A 112 11.58 3.20 -6.21
CA VAL A 112 11.14 3.72 -4.90
C VAL A 112 11.85 3.00 -3.76
N LEU A 113 11.99 1.67 -3.87
CA LEU A 113 12.61 0.83 -2.84
C LEU A 113 14.10 1.13 -2.63
N ILE A 114 14.79 1.74 -3.60
CA ILE A 114 16.15 2.27 -3.40
C ILE A 114 16.18 3.26 -2.22
N LYS A 115 15.09 4.01 -2.01
CA LYS A 115 14.98 5.03 -0.95
C LYS A 115 14.29 4.51 0.30
N THR A 116 13.17 3.79 0.16
CA THR A 116 12.35 3.38 1.31
C THR A 116 12.95 2.20 2.07
N ARG A 117 13.57 1.24 1.38
CA ARG A 117 14.16 0.05 2.00
C ARG A 117 15.24 0.38 3.04
N PRO A 118 16.23 1.28 2.77
CA PRO A 118 17.20 1.69 3.79
C PRO A 118 16.56 2.34 5.03
N VAL A 119 15.45 3.05 4.87
CA VAL A 119 14.71 3.66 6.00
C VAL A 119 14.12 2.58 6.89
N VAL A 120 13.40 1.62 6.30
CA VAL A 120 12.84 0.47 7.04
C VAL A 120 13.96 -0.31 7.73
N GLN A 121 15.04 -0.63 7.00
CA GLN A 121 16.20 -1.31 7.55
C GLN A 121 16.78 -0.55 8.76
N LYS A 122 16.97 0.76 8.66
CA LYS A 122 17.49 1.58 9.76
C LYS A 122 16.60 1.55 10.99
N LEU A 123 15.28 1.51 10.80
CA LEU A 123 14.32 1.44 11.91
C LEU A 123 14.35 0.09 12.63
N THR A 124 14.72 -1.02 11.95
CA THR A 124 14.87 -2.33 12.62
C THR A 124 15.93 -2.36 13.72
N GLU A 125 16.92 -1.44 13.67
CA GLU A 125 17.98 -1.36 14.68
C GLU A 125 17.46 -0.97 16.08
N LYS A 126 16.28 -0.34 16.17
CA LYS A 126 15.73 0.19 17.42
C LYS A 126 14.29 -0.24 17.69
N TYR A 127 13.50 -0.53 16.65
CA TYR A 127 12.07 -0.76 16.76
C TYR A 127 11.69 -2.15 16.26
N LYS A 128 10.75 -2.81 16.94
CA LYS A 128 10.09 -4.00 16.39
C LYS A 128 9.13 -3.55 15.29
N LEU A 129 9.25 -4.13 14.10
CA LEU A 129 8.41 -3.77 12.96
C LEU A 129 7.37 -4.87 12.68
N VAL A 130 6.16 -4.46 12.35
CA VAL A 130 5.08 -5.32 11.84
C VAL A 130 4.49 -4.67 10.60
N LEU A 131 4.09 -5.47 9.62
CA LEU A 131 3.34 -4.98 8.47
C LEU A 131 1.84 -5.26 8.69
N VAL A 132 0.99 -4.29 8.42
CA VAL A 132 -0.48 -4.48 8.37
C VAL A 132 -0.97 -3.97 7.02
N SER A 133 -1.52 -4.84 6.17
CA SER A 133 -1.92 -4.44 4.82
C SER A 133 -3.23 -5.09 4.37
N ASN A 134 -4.02 -4.31 3.62
CA ASN A 134 -5.11 -4.84 2.83
C ASN A 134 -4.53 -5.43 1.53
N PHE A 135 -4.41 -6.75 1.44
CA PHE A 135 -3.75 -7.41 0.31
C PHE A 135 -4.40 -8.75 -0.06
N TYR A 136 -3.86 -9.41 -1.09
CA TYR A 136 -4.54 -10.46 -1.85
C TYR A 136 -4.17 -11.92 -1.47
N GLY A 137 -3.44 -12.15 -0.37
CA GLY A 137 -3.05 -13.49 0.09
C GLY A 137 -1.59 -13.86 -0.22
N ASN A 138 -0.82 -12.94 -0.80
CA ASN A 138 0.53 -13.19 -1.30
C ASN A 138 1.55 -12.15 -0.83
N ILE A 139 1.21 -11.28 0.13
CA ILE A 139 2.11 -10.20 0.57
C ILE A 139 3.47 -10.73 1.03
N GLN A 140 3.53 -11.92 1.63
CA GLN A 140 4.81 -12.52 2.04
C GLN A 140 5.75 -12.79 0.85
N SER A 141 5.21 -13.28 -0.27
CA SER A 141 6.00 -13.52 -1.49
C SER A 141 6.46 -12.20 -2.12
N VAL A 142 5.59 -11.19 -2.11
CA VAL A 142 5.93 -9.82 -2.54
C VAL A 142 7.08 -9.23 -1.71
N LEU A 143 7.01 -9.33 -0.38
CA LEU A 143 8.08 -8.82 0.49
C LEU A 143 9.39 -9.59 0.31
N LYS A 144 9.35 -10.89 0.01
CA LYS A 144 10.55 -11.69 -0.29
C LYS A 144 11.19 -11.25 -1.60
N ASP A 145 10.40 -11.06 -2.64
CA ASP A 145 10.83 -10.57 -3.95
C ASP A 145 11.56 -9.21 -3.83
N PHE A 146 11.07 -8.34 -2.94
CA PHE A 146 11.65 -7.02 -2.69
C PHE A 146 12.69 -6.94 -1.57
N CYS A 147 13.10 -8.08 -0.98
CA CYS A 147 14.02 -8.15 0.16
C CYS A 147 13.59 -7.27 1.35
N LEU A 148 12.30 -7.24 1.65
CA LEU A 148 11.68 -6.55 2.79
C LEU A 148 11.21 -7.51 3.88
N TYR A 149 11.01 -8.79 3.54
CA TYR A 149 10.37 -9.78 4.43
C TYR A 149 11.06 -9.87 5.80
N ASP A 150 12.39 -9.95 5.81
CA ASP A 150 13.17 -10.15 7.04
C ASP A 150 13.18 -8.92 7.97
N PHE A 151 12.63 -7.78 7.54
CA PHE A 151 12.53 -6.59 8.40
C PHE A 151 11.31 -6.62 9.32
N PHE A 152 10.32 -7.46 9.02
CA PHE A 152 9.07 -7.53 9.76
C PHE A 152 9.03 -8.77 10.64
N SER A 153 8.79 -8.55 11.94
CA SER A 153 8.63 -9.63 12.91
C SER A 153 7.30 -10.37 12.78
N GLU A 154 6.29 -9.72 12.21
CA GLU A 154 5.00 -10.32 11.87
C GLU A 154 4.39 -9.56 10.67
N ILE A 155 3.56 -10.24 9.90
CA ILE A 155 2.84 -9.70 8.74
C ILE A 155 1.35 -10.02 8.86
N ILE A 156 0.55 -8.99 9.13
CA ILE A 156 -0.91 -9.09 9.24
C ILE A 156 -1.54 -8.69 7.90
N GLU A 157 -1.98 -9.70 7.16
CA GLU A 157 -2.64 -9.52 5.86
C GLU A 157 -4.15 -9.69 5.99
N SER A 158 -4.93 -8.74 5.47
CA SER A 158 -6.39 -8.75 5.62
C SER A 158 -7.06 -10.01 5.09
N SER A 159 -6.58 -10.56 3.97
CA SER A 159 -7.13 -11.78 3.37
C SER A 159 -6.86 -13.02 4.21
N ALA A 160 -5.75 -13.05 4.95
CA ALA A 160 -5.37 -14.15 5.83
C ALA A 160 -6.14 -14.13 7.15
N VAL A 161 -6.36 -12.93 7.72
CA VAL A 161 -7.01 -12.77 9.04
C VAL A 161 -8.51 -12.50 8.98
N GLY A 162 -9.07 -12.25 7.80
CA GLY A 162 -10.51 -12.03 7.60
C GLY A 162 -11.03 -10.66 8.08
N VAL A 163 -10.14 -9.75 8.46
CA VAL A 163 -10.45 -8.39 8.89
C VAL A 163 -9.63 -7.42 8.04
N ARG A 164 -10.26 -6.36 7.53
CA ARG A 164 -9.61 -5.39 6.64
C ARG A 164 -9.75 -3.96 7.12
N LYS A 165 -8.79 -3.11 6.80
CA LYS A 165 -8.91 -1.65 6.95
C LYS A 165 -10.14 -1.16 6.18
N PRO A 166 -10.96 -0.24 6.73
CA PRO A 166 -10.72 0.59 7.91
C PRO A 166 -11.19 -0.01 9.25
N ASP A 167 -11.47 -1.32 9.36
CA ASP A 167 -11.82 -1.91 10.66
C ASP A 167 -10.61 -1.81 11.63
N PRO A 168 -10.73 -1.12 12.77
CA PRO A 168 -9.64 -0.96 13.74
C PRO A 168 -9.15 -2.29 14.34
N ALA A 169 -9.93 -3.38 14.24
CA ALA A 169 -9.50 -4.70 14.70
C ALA A 169 -8.21 -5.18 14.01
N ILE A 170 -7.97 -4.80 12.76
CA ILE A 170 -6.74 -5.22 12.06
C ILE A 170 -5.47 -4.61 12.70
N TYR A 171 -5.54 -3.38 13.20
CA TYR A 171 -4.43 -2.76 13.91
C TYR A 171 -4.26 -3.32 15.31
N ARG A 172 -5.35 -3.75 15.98
CA ARG A 172 -5.23 -4.47 17.26
C ARG A 172 -4.43 -5.75 17.09
N LEU A 173 -4.68 -6.54 16.04
CA LEU A 173 -3.87 -7.72 15.73
C LEU A 173 -2.38 -7.38 15.55
N GLY A 174 -2.07 -6.27 14.87
CA GLY A 174 -0.69 -5.81 14.71
C GLY A 174 -0.03 -5.39 16.02
N VAL A 175 -0.75 -4.69 16.90
CA VAL A 175 -0.25 -4.29 18.24
C VAL A 175 -0.06 -5.52 19.14
N GLU A 176 -1.00 -6.45 19.12
CA GLU A 176 -0.92 -7.71 19.87
C GLU A 176 0.29 -8.55 19.44
N ALA A 177 0.55 -8.66 18.13
CA ALA A 177 1.74 -9.33 17.59
C ALA A 177 3.06 -8.68 18.06
N MET A 178 3.05 -7.36 18.32
CA MET A 178 4.21 -6.67 18.89
C MET A 178 4.42 -7.01 20.37
N GLY A 179 3.33 -7.19 21.14
CA GLY A 179 3.36 -7.36 22.59
C GLY A 179 3.55 -6.04 23.35
N PHE A 180 3.11 -4.91 22.78
CA PHE A 180 3.18 -3.58 23.38
C PHE A 180 1.78 -3.00 23.61
N SER A 181 1.70 -1.98 24.46
CA SER A 181 0.50 -1.15 24.55
C SER A 181 0.38 -0.24 23.31
N PRO A 182 -0.85 0.06 22.83
CA PRO A 182 -1.06 0.91 21.65
C PRO A 182 -0.31 2.24 21.70
N GLU A 183 -0.25 2.91 22.85
CA GLU A 183 0.42 4.21 23.03
C GLU A 183 1.94 4.17 22.77
N ASN A 184 2.56 2.98 22.80
CA ASN A 184 3.96 2.76 22.46
C ASN A 184 4.18 2.31 21.00
N VAL A 185 3.12 2.27 20.19
CA VAL A 185 3.18 1.84 18.79
C VAL A 185 2.89 3.03 17.87
N LEU A 186 3.73 3.20 16.86
CA LEU A 186 3.51 4.14 15.77
C LEU A 186 2.95 3.40 14.55
N VAL A 187 1.81 3.82 14.02
CA VAL A 187 1.32 3.36 12.71
C VAL A 187 1.72 4.37 11.64
N VAL A 188 2.31 3.90 10.55
CA VAL A 188 2.72 4.71 9.40
C VAL A 188 1.98 4.23 8.16
N GLY A 189 1.23 5.12 7.52
CA GLY A 189 0.47 4.81 6.31
C GLY A 189 0.12 6.05 5.51
N ASP A 190 -0.29 5.87 4.25
CA ASP A 190 -0.66 6.95 3.34
C ASP A 190 -2.16 7.30 3.41
N SER A 191 -3.02 6.32 3.72
CA SER A 191 -4.46 6.53 3.72
C SER A 191 -4.93 7.10 5.05
N PHE A 192 -5.47 8.32 5.02
CA PHE A 192 -6.03 8.96 6.20
C PHE A 192 -7.19 8.14 6.77
N SER A 193 -8.14 7.75 5.90
CA SER A 193 -9.32 6.97 6.30
C SER A 193 -9.04 5.51 6.70
N LYS A 194 -8.06 4.85 6.06
CA LYS A 194 -7.78 3.42 6.28
C LYS A 194 -6.65 3.14 7.26
N ASP A 195 -5.69 4.06 7.40
CA ASP A 195 -4.56 3.89 8.31
C ASP A 195 -4.64 4.75 9.56
N ILE A 196 -4.82 6.06 9.35
CA ILE A 196 -4.62 7.03 10.43
C ILE A 196 -5.80 7.00 11.41
N ILE A 197 -7.03 7.13 10.92
CA ILE A 197 -8.24 7.10 11.76
C ILE A 197 -8.35 5.80 12.59
N PRO A 198 -8.33 4.59 11.99
CA PRO A 198 -8.53 3.36 12.75
C PRO A 198 -7.39 3.03 13.71
N ALA A 199 -6.14 3.35 13.37
CA ALA A 199 -5.02 3.20 14.30
C ALA A 199 -5.13 4.16 15.49
N LYS A 200 -5.49 5.42 15.24
CA LYS A 200 -5.69 6.41 16.30
C LYS A 200 -6.82 6.01 17.24
N ALA A 201 -7.91 5.45 16.70
CA ALA A 201 -9.07 5.01 17.46
C ALA A 201 -8.76 3.91 18.49
N ILE A 202 -7.69 3.14 18.31
CA ILE A 202 -7.25 2.11 19.27
C ILE A 202 -6.15 2.59 20.22
N GLY A 203 -5.77 3.87 20.15
CA GLY A 203 -4.77 4.48 21.03
C GLY A 203 -3.35 4.53 20.48
N CYS A 204 -3.11 4.10 19.23
CA CYS A 204 -1.79 4.20 18.63
C CYS A 204 -1.37 5.65 18.37
N LYS A 205 -0.06 5.88 18.34
CA LYS A 205 0.51 7.04 17.66
C LYS A 205 0.42 6.81 16.16
N VAL A 206 0.22 7.88 15.39
CA VAL A 206 0.09 7.77 13.93
C VAL A 206 0.95 8.80 13.21
N ALA A 207 1.67 8.35 12.19
CA ALA A 207 2.37 9.19 11.24
C ALA A 207 1.70 9.07 9.88
N TRP A 208 1.15 10.17 9.39
CA TRP A 208 0.52 10.21 8.09
C TRP A 208 1.55 10.55 7.01
N LEU A 209 1.70 9.66 6.04
CA LEU A 209 2.48 9.88 4.83
C LEU A 209 1.60 10.56 3.78
N LYS A 210 1.51 11.87 3.86
CA LYS A 210 0.68 12.70 3.01
C LYS A 210 1.27 12.81 1.61
N GLY A 211 0.49 12.42 0.60
CA GLY A 211 0.82 12.64 -0.80
C GLY A 211 -0.39 12.57 -1.71
N GLU A 212 -0.26 11.89 -2.86
CA GLU A 212 -1.31 11.75 -3.86
C GLU A 212 -2.34 10.71 -3.39
N GLY A 213 -3.42 11.18 -2.78
CA GLY A 213 -4.51 10.33 -2.29
C GLY A 213 -5.55 9.95 -3.36
N TRP A 214 -6.48 9.07 -2.98
CA TRP A 214 -7.62 8.69 -3.82
C TRP A 214 -8.88 9.46 -3.43
N GLY A 215 -9.37 10.29 -4.36
CA GLY A 215 -10.62 11.03 -4.18
C GLY A 215 -10.50 12.23 -3.23
N ASN A 216 -11.65 12.72 -2.76
CA ASN A 216 -11.75 13.90 -1.90
C ASN A 216 -12.08 13.47 -0.47
N GLU A 217 -11.13 12.83 0.23
CA GLU A 217 -11.30 12.54 1.66
C GLU A 217 -11.35 13.84 2.46
N GLU A 218 -12.21 13.90 3.48
CA GLU A 218 -12.16 14.96 4.49
C GLU A 218 -10.98 14.68 5.44
N ILE A 219 -10.03 15.61 5.50
CA ILE A 219 -8.77 15.43 6.21
C ILE A 219 -8.73 16.40 7.39
N ASP A 220 -8.60 15.83 8.60
CA ASP A 220 -8.29 16.57 9.81
C ASP A 220 -6.80 16.42 10.14
N GLU A 221 -5.99 17.39 9.72
CA GLU A 221 -4.54 17.39 9.95
C GLU A 221 -4.16 17.56 11.43
N SER A 222 -5.11 17.81 12.33
CA SER A 222 -4.84 17.83 13.77
C SER A 222 -4.80 16.43 14.41
N LEU A 223 -5.32 15.41 13.71
CA LEU A 223 -5.40 14.04 14.21
C LEU A 223 -4.04 13.30 14.20
N PRO A 224 -3.22 13.38 13.13
CA PRO A 224 -1.92 12.72 13.12
C PRO A 224 -0.93 13.28 14.15
N ASP A 225 -0.13 12.41 14.77
CA ASP A 225 0.97 12.86 15.63
C ASP A 225 2.16 13.38 14.81
N ILE A 226 2.33 12.84 13.60
CA ILE A 226 3.35 13.23 12.63
C ILE A 226 2.70 13.33 11.24
N ILE A 227 3.08 14.35 10.46
CA ILE A 227 2.78 14.42 9.03
C ILE A 227 4.12 14.50 8.29
N ILE A 228 4.32 13.60 7.34
CA ILE A 228 5.48 13.54 6.46
C ILE A 228 5.00 13.40 5.02
N THR A 229 5.81 13.84 4.06
CA THR A 229 5.52 13.67 2.61
C THR A 229 6.52 12.75 1.92
N ASP A 230 7.52 12.26 2.66
CA ASP A 230 8.48 11.28 2.21
C ASP A 230 8.84 10.40 3.42
N LEU A 231 8.93 9.09 3.21
CA LEU A 231 9.22 8.13 4.26
C LEU A 231 10.55 8.43 4.97
N ILE A 232 11.56 8.98 4.27
CA ILE A 232 12.85 9.32 4.88
C ILE A 232 12.71 10.34 6.00
N CYS A 233 11.71 11.23 5.93
CA CYS A 233 11.47 12.24 6.94
C CYS A 233 11.07 11.64 8.29
N LEU A 234 10.58 10.39 8.32
CA LEU A 234 10.24 9.68 9.55
C LEU A 234 11.44 9.59 10.52
N LEU A 235 12.66 9.45 9.98
CA LEU A 235 13.90 9.36 10.77
C LEU A 235 14.18 10.62 11.60
N HIS A 236 13.62 11.78 11.23
CA HIS A 236 13.80 13.01 12.02
C HIS A 236 12.98 13.03 13.32
N TYR A 237 11.96 12.19 13.41
CA TYR A 237 11.04 12.14 14.55
C TYR A 237 11.34 11.02 15.56
N LEU A 238 12.19 10.06 15.17
CA LEU A 238 12.47 8.81 15.90
C LEU A 238 13.92 8.69 16.42
#